data_AF-A0A2P6P5G7-F1
#
_entry.id   AF-A0A2P6P5G7-F1
#
_cell.length_a   1.000
_cell.length_b   1.000
_cell.length_c   1.000
_cell.angle_alpha   90.00
_cell.angle_beta   90.00
_cell.angle_gamma   90.00
#
_symmetry.space_group_name_H-M   'P 1'
#
loop_
_entity.id
_entity.type
_entity.pdbx_description
1 polymer ?
#
loop_
_entity_poly.entity_id
_entity_poly.type
_entity_poly.pdbx_seq_one_letter_code
_entity_poly.pdbx_strand_id
1 'polypeptide(L)'
;MKVLKGYVRNRFHPEGCIAESYLGEESVEFCSEFLQQCSSVGVPKGPSKLSGPLSGAKLKSIDEEVRDQAHLHVLFNNAEVDPYRKAHKEIVEQLWGGKKKSKKWLQSVRRT
;
A
#
# COMPACT_ATOMS: atom_id res chain seq x y z
N MET A 1 5.08 42.18 -27.94
CA MET A 1 3.78 41.88 -27.29
C MET A 1 2.88 40.95 -28.13
N LYS A 2 3.46 39.97 -28.86
CA LYS A 2 2.68 39.03 -29.69
C LYS A 2 2.21 37.79 -28.92
N VAL A 3 2.97 37.38 -27.90
CA VAL A 3 2.74 36.17 -27.09
C VAL A 3 1.44 36.28 -26.27
N LEU A 4 1.25 37.38 -25.53
CA LEU A 4 0.04 37.59 -24.70
C LEU A 4 -1.26 37.59 -25.51
N LYS A 5 -1.23 38.04 -26.77
CA LYS A 5 -2.40 38.00 -27.65
C LYS A 5 -2.82 36.57 -28.01
N GLY A 6 -1.88 35.62 -27.98
CA GLY A 6 -2.16 34.19 -28.19
C GLY A 6 -2.89 33.54 -27.03
N TYR A 7 -2.76 34.09 -25.82
CA TYR A 7 -3.40 33.55 -24.61
C TYR A 7 -4.84 34.02 -24.40
N VAL A 8 -5.27 35.10 -25.06
CA VAL A 8 -6.64 35.63 -24.91
C VAL A 8 -7.62 34.78 -25.72
N ARG A 9 -8.18 33.74 -25.09
CA ARG A 9 -9.23 32.86 -25.67
C ARG A 9 -10.63 33.45 -25.53
N ASN A 10 -10.88 34.21 -24.46
CA ASN A 10 -12.11 34.96 -24.24
C ASN A 10 -11.79 36.46 -24.13
N ARG A 11 -12.30 37.26 -25.08
CA ARG A 11 -12.07 38.72 -25.11
C ARG A 11 -12.87 39.48 -24.05
N PHE A 12 -13.88 38.86 -23.45
CA PHE A 12 -14.67 39.46 -22.37
C PHE A 12 -13.89 39.49 -21.03
N HIS A 13 -12.88 38.62 -20.88
CA HIS A 13 -12.01 38.52 -19.70
C HIS A 13 -10.54 38.24 -20.11
N PRO A 14 -9.88 39.20 -20.79
CA PRO A 14 -8.57 38.96 -21.40
C PRO A 14 -7.47 38.70 -20.37
N GLU A 15 -7.50 39.37 -19.21
CA GLU A 15 -6.51 39.20 -18.15
C GLU A 15 -6.59 37.80 -17.53
N GLY A 16 -7.81 37.32 -17.28
CA GLY A 16 -8.04 35.97 -16.75
C GLY A 16 -7.55 34.88 -17.71
N CYS A 17 -7.86 35.02 -19.01
CA CYS A 17 -7.36 34.09 -20.02
C CYS A 17 -5.83 34.07 -20.14
N ILE A 18 -5.18 35.24 -20.00
CA ILE A 18 -3.72 35.32 -20.00
C ILE A 18 -3.14 34.60 -18.78
N ALA A 19 -3.69 34.87 -17.58
CA ALA A 19 -3.23 34.25 -16.34
C ALA A 19 -3.39 32.73 -16.35
N GLU A 20 -4.55 32.23 -16.80
CA GLU A 20 -4.81 30.78 -16.90
C GLU A 20 -3.89 30.09 -17.90
N SER A 21 -3.69 30.69 -19.07
CA SER A 21 -2.81 30.12 -20.10
C SER A 21 -1.36 30.04 -19.62
N TYR A 22 -0.88 31.11 -18.98
CA TYR A 22 0.46 31.16 -18.43
C TYR A 22 0.64 30.14 -17.29
N LEU A 23 -0.32 30.04 -16.37
CA LEU A 23 -0.31 29.04 -15.31
C LEU A 23 -0.27 27.62 -15.86
N GLY A 24 -1.02 27.33 -16.93
CA GLY A 24 -1.01 26.03 -17.59
C GLY A 24 0.36 25.70 -18.21
N GLU A 25 1.00 26.66 -18.88
CA GLU A 25 2.33 26.48 -19.46
C GLU A 25 3.39 26.23 -18.38
N GLU A 26 3.46 27.10 -17.36
CA GLU A 26 4.39 26.95 -16.23
C GLU A 26 4.18 25.64 -15.47
N SER A 27 2.93 25.20 -15.30
CA SER A 27 2.63 23.92 -14.64
C SER A 27 3.18 22.72 -15.41
N VAL A 28 3.08 22.74 -16.75
CA VAL A 28 3.58 21.67 -17.62
C VAL A 28 5.10 21.66 -17.63
N GLU A 29 5.73 22.84 -17.74
CA GLU A 29 7.17 23.02 -17.70
C GLU A 29 7.75 22.54 -16.37
N PHE A 30 7.19 23.01 -15.25
CA PHE A 30 7.54 22.55 -13.91
C PHE A 30 7.40 21.02 -13.77
N CYS A 31 6.28 20.44 -14.20
CA CYS A 31 6.07 19.00 -14.10
C CYS A 31 7.08 18.22 -14.93
N SER A 32 7.44 18.71 -16.12
CA SER A 32 8.45 18.08 -16.98
C SER A 32 9.82 18.05 -16.28
N GLU A 33 10.27 19.17 -15.72
CA GLU A 33 11.54 19.26 -14.99
C GLU A 33 11.52 18.42 -13.71
N PHE A 34 10.44 18.51 -12.93
CA PHE A 34 10.28 17.74 -11.70
C PHE A 34 10.29 16.23 -11.95
N LEU A 35 9.59 15.76 -12.98
CA LEU A 35 9.56 14.35 -13.36
C LEU A 35 10.91 13.86 -13.91
N GLN A 36 11.71 14.72 -14.54
CA GLN A 36 13.08 14.38 -14.96
C GLN A 36 14.02 14.18 -13.76
N GLN A 37 13.83 14.95 -12.69
CA GLN A 37 14.63 14.84 -11.45
C GLN A 37 14.19 13.67 -10.56
N CYS A 38 12.92 13.28 -10.63
CA CYS A 38 12.40 12.15 -9.90
C CYS A 38 12.83 10.83 -10.55
N SER A 39 13.49 9.95 -9.79
CA SER A 39 13.63 8.56 -10.20
C SER A 39 12.30 7.84 -9.99
N SER A 40 11.71 7.33 -11.07
CA SER A 40 10.50 6.51 -10.97
C SER A 40 10.83 5.18 -10.28
N VAL A 41 10.54 5.10 -8.99
CA VAL A 41 10.70 3.85 -8.23
C VAL A 41 9.66 2.85 -8.74
N GLY A 42 10.13 1.76 -9.35
CA GLY A 42 9.27 0.68 -9.84
C GLY A 42 8.79 0.80 -11.29
N VAL A 43 9.18 1.85 -12.03
CA VAL A 43 8.88 1.94 -13.48
C VAL A 43 10.14 1.59 -14.29
N PRO A 44 10.09 0.59 -15.19
CA PRO A 44 11.24 0.25 -16.02
C PRO A 44 11.59 1.42 -16.96
N LYS A 45 12.86 1.85 -16.93
CA LYS A 45 13.39 2.90 -17.80
C LYS A 45 13.60 2.34 -19.22
N GLY A 46 12.66 2.63 -20.11
CA GLY A 46 12.68 2.28 -21.53
C GLY A 46 11.46 2.88 -22.25
N PRO A 47 11.34 2.79 -23.59
CA PRO A 47 10.12 3.18 -24.29
C PRO A 47 8.98 2.26 -23.84
N SER A 48 8.34 2.64 -22.74
CA SER A 48 7.25 1.88 -22.17
C SER A 48 6.05 2.06 -23.08
N LYS A 49 5.63 0.97 -23.72
CA LYS A 49 4.25 0.86 -24.21
C LYS A 49 3.35 0.84 -22.98
N LEU A 50 3.09 2.01 -22.40
CA LEU A 50 2.16 2.19 -21.27
C LEU A 50 0.70 1.86 -21.66
N SER A 51 0.46 1.65 -22.96
CA SER A 51 -0.79 1.14 -23.50
C SER A 51 -0.69 -0.37 -23.73
N GLY A 52 -0.71 -1.12 -22.63
CA GLY A 52 -0.96 -2.56 -22.63
C GLY A 52 -1.97 -2.89 -21.55
N PRO A 53 -2.80 -3.95 -21.71
CA PRO A 53 -3.61 -4.45 -20.60
C PRO A 53 -2.68 -4.70 -19.41
N LEU A 54 -3.04 -4.24 -18.20
CA LEU A 54 -2.39 -4.75 -16.98
C LEU A 54 -2.43 -6.28 -17.10
N SER A 55 -1.26 -6.93 -17.06
CA SER A 55 -1.23 -8.38 -17.06
C SER A 55 -2.17 -8.84 -15.95
N GLY A 56 -3.20 -9.59 -16.33
CA GLY A 56 -4.28 -9.94 -15.41
C GLY A 56 -3.68 -10.48 -14.11
N ALA A 57 -4.06 -9.88 -12.99
CA ALA A 57 -3.50 -10.23 -11.69
C ALA A 57 -3.62 -11.74 -11.50
N LYS A 58 -2.48 -12.43 -11.44
CA LYS A 58 -2.47 -13.87 -11.20
C LYS A 58 -2.76 -14.08 -9.71
N LEU A 59 -4.04 -14.20 -9.39
CA LEU A 59 -4.49 -14.54 -8.06
C LEU A 59 -3.97 -15.95 -7.73
N LYS A 60 -2.94 -16.02 -6.88
CA LYS A 60 -2.54 -17.26 -6.23
C LYS A 60 -3.32 -17.34 -4.92
N SER A 61 -4.32 -18.20 -4.88
CA SER A 61 -4.90 -18.62 -3.61
C SER A 61 -3.83 -19.41 -2.84
N ILE A 62 -3.52 -18.97 -1.63
CA ILE A 62 -2.66 -19.69 -0.70
C ILE A 62 -3.57 -20.62 0.12
N ASP A 63 -3.09 -21.83 0.40
CA ASP A 63 -3.76 -22.77 1.27
C ASP A 63 -3.97 -22.18 2.68
N GLU A 64 -5.10 -22.48 3.32
CA GLU A 64 -5.44 -21.90 4.63
C GLU A 64 -4.40 -22.26 5.70
N GLU A 65 -3.83 -23.46 5.68
CA GLU A 65 -2.82 -23.89 6.66
C GLU A 65 -1.54 -23.06 6.52
N VAL A 66 -1.12 -22.77 5.29
CA VAL A 66 0.07 -21.96 5.00
C VAL A 66 -0.17 -20.50 5.41
N ARG A 67 -1.38 -20.00 5.16
CA ARG A 67 -1.78 -18.65 5.58
C ARG A 67 -1.74 -18.53 7.11
N ASP A 68 -2.32 -19.49 7.83
CA ASP A 68 -2.35 -19.47 9.29
C ASP A 68 -0.95 -19.63 9.90
N GLN A 69 -0.10 -20.47 9.31
CA GLN A 69 1.29 -20.60 9.74
C GLN A 69 2.07 -19.28 9.56
N ALA A 70 1.85 -18.56 8.46
CA ALA A 70 2.46 -17.26 8.24
C ALA A 70 1.98 -16.21 9.25
N HIS A 71 0.67 -16.16 9.52
CA HIS A 71 0.12 -15.26 10.54
C HIS A 71 0.66 -15.56 11.94
N LEU A 72 0.69 -16.83 12.34
CA LEU A 72 1.28 -17.25 13.60
C LEU A 72 2.75 -16.84 13.68
N HIS A 73 3.53 -17.04 12.62
CA HIS A 73 4.93 -16.64 12.61
C HIS A 73 5.11 -15.14 12.87
N VAL A 74 4.28 -14.30 12.25
CA VAL A 74 4.29 -12.85 12.52
C VAL A 74 3.95 -12.59 13.98
N LEU A 75 2.86 -13.16 14.50
CA LEU A 75 2.44 -12.95 15.89
C LEU A 75 3.49 -13.41 16.91
N PHE A 76 4.16 -14.54 16.68
CA PHE A 76 5.17 -15.09 17.59
C PHE A 76 6.47 -14.29 17.65
N ASN A 77 6.81 -13.56 16.58
CA ASN A 77 8.01 -12.73 16.53
C ASN A 77 7.77 -11.30 17.02
N ASN A 78 6.52 -10.89 17.23
CA ASN A 78 6.19 -9.56 17.74
C ASN A 78 6.19 -9.54 19.27
N ALA A 79 7.16 -8.82 19.87
CA ALA A 79 7.29 -8.69 21.33
C ALA A 79 6.05 -8.06 21.99
N GLU A 80 5.30 -7.22 21.27
CA GLU A 80 4.06 -6.60 21.76
C GLU A 80 2.93 -7.61 22.00
N VAL A 81 3.00 -8.80 21.39
CA VAL A 81 1.98 -9.85 21.51
C VAL A 81 2.24 -10.75 22.72
N ASP A 82 3.45 -10.72 23.30
CA ASP A 82 3.83 -11.49 24.48
C ASP A 82 2.87 -11.39 25.69
N PRO A 83 2.39 -10.19 26.11
CA PRO A 83 1.44 -10.08 27.21
C PRO A 83 0.13 -10.84 26.92
N TYR A 84 -0.38 -10.75 25.69
CA TYR A 84 -1.60 -11.45 25.28
C TYR A 84 -1.40 -12.96 25.24
N ARG A 85 -0.22 -13.43 24.80
CA ARG A 85 0.12 -14.86 24.83
C ARG A 85 0.15 -15.41 26.27
N LYS A 86 0.68 -14.63 27.21
CA LYS A 86 0.71 -14.99 28.64
C LYS A 86 -0.70 -15.01 29.23
N ALA A 87 -1.50 -13.98 28.97
CA ALA A 87 -2.88 -13.89 29.42
C ALA A 87 -3.74 -15.05 28.87
N HIS A 88 -3.62 -15.35 27.58
CA HIS A 88 -4.31 -16.50 26.96
C HIS A 88 -3.92 -17.82 27.62
N LYS A 89 -2.63 -18.03 27.91
CA LYS A 89 -2.16 -19.23 28.62
C LYS A 89 -2.79 -19.34 30.01
N GLU A 90 -2.85 -18.25 30.76
CA GLU A 90 -3.46 -18.21 32.09
C GLU A 90 -4.97 -18.51 32.03
N ILE A 91 -5.69 -17.95 31.05
CA ILE A 91 -7.12 -18.25 30.80
C ILE A 91 -7.30 -19.74 30.53
N VAL A 92 -6.48 -20.33 29.65
CA VAL A 92 -6.54 -21.78 29.37
C VAL A 92 -6.20 -22.59 30.61
N GLU A 93 -5.23 -22.20 31.42
CA GLU A 93 -4.90 -22.92 32.65
C GLU A 93 -6.03 -22.83 33.69
N GLN A 94 -6.73 -21.69 33.79
CA GLN A 94 -7.87 -21.51 34.68
C GLN A 94 -9.11 -22.28 34.23
N LEU A 95 -9.47 -22.21 32.94
CA LEU A 95 -10.62 -22.94 32.38
C LEU A 95 -10.47 -24.45 32.52
N TRP A 96 -9.23 -24.94 32.57
CA TRP A 96 -8.92 -26.37 32.56
C TRP A 96 -8.26 -26.87 33.86
N GLY A 97 -8.16 -26.04 34.90
CA GLY A 97 -7.46 -26.29 36.18
C GLY A 97 -8.03 -27.41 37.06
N GLY A 98 -9.04 -28.15 36.60
CA GLY A 98 -9.61 -29.32 37.27
C GLY A 98 -9.69 -30.60 36.42
N LYS A 99 -9.27 -30.57 35.15
CA LYS A 99 -9.38 -31.71 34.23
C LYS A 99 -7.98 -32.23 33.89
N LYS A 100 -7.74 -33.54 34.12
CA LYS A 100 -6.48 -34.22 33.72
C LYS A 100 -6.36 -34.27 32.18
N LYS A 101 -5.95 -33.17 31.55
CA LYS A 101 -5.59 -33.12 30.13
C LYS A 101 -4.07 -33.22 29.99
N SER A 102 -3.63 -34.00 28.99
CA SER A 102 -2.21 -34.21 28.72
C SER A 102 -1.53 -32.90 28.30
N LYS A 103 -0.26 -32.71 28.67
CA LYS A 103 0.57 -31.58 28.23
C LYS A 103 0.57 -31.42 26.70
N LYS A 104 0.44 -32.52 25.95
CA LYS A 104 0.32 -32.51 24.47
C LYS A 104 -0.97 -31.83 23.98
N TRP A 105 -2.08 -32.00 24.69
CA TRP A 105 -3.37 -31.38 24.34
C TRP A 105 -3.36 -29.87 24.62
N LEU A 106 -2.76 -29.45 25.73
CA LEU A 106 -2.58 -28.02 26.02
C LEU A 106 -1.68 -27.31 24.99
N GLN A 107 -0.75 -28.04 24.37
CA GLN A 107 0.07 -27.54 23.27
C GLN A 107 -0.66 -27.48 21.93
N SER A 108 -1.67 -28.32 21.68
CA SER A 108 -2.47 -28.23 20.44
C SER A 108 -3.41 -27.04 20.45
N VAL A 109 -3.95 -26.66 21.62
CA VAL A 109 -4.76 -25.44 21.80
C VAL A 109 -3.93 -24.15 21.63
N ARG A 110 -2.60 -24.22 21.77
CA ARG A 110 -1.71 -23.09 21.44
C ARG A 110 -1.50 -22.88 19.94
N ARG A 111 -1.89 -23.84 19.10
CA ARG A 111 -1.68 -23.82 17.65
C ARG A 111 -2.93 -23.40 16.86
N THR A 112 -4.10 -23.45 17.48
CA THR A 112 -5.36 -22.87 16.99
C THR A 112 -5.49 -21.45 17.50
#